data_AF-A0A2K1PG54-F1
#
_entry.id   AF-A0A2K1PG54-F1
#
_cell.length_a   1.000
_cell.length_b   1.000
_cell.length_c   1.000
_cell.angle_alpha   90.00
_cell.angle_beta   90.00
_cell.angle_gamma   90.00
#
_symmetry.space_group_name_H-M   'P 1'
#
loop_
_entity.id
_entity.type
_entity.pdbx_description
1 polymer ?
#
loop_
_entity_poly.entity_id
_entity_poly.type
_entity_poly.pdbx_seq_one_letter_code
_entity_poly.pdbx_strand_id
1 'polypeptide(L)'
;MEQSFVHVYTGNGKGKTTAALGLSVRAALSGKKVFFAQFIKGMEYSELKVSEFIKNIEIQQFGRECFIYKKPTEEDIEAANKGMDVCEKVLKGFEYDLVVLDELNIALYYKLIPLSRVVKAITERTPSIEVVITGRYAPEEIIEIADLVTEMKEIKHYYNQGVQARKGIEF
;
A
#
# COMPACT_ATOMS: atom_id res chain seq x y z
N MET A 1 19.37 5.74 7.72
CA MET A 1 19.46 4.28 7.55
C MET A 1 20.59 4.04 6.58
N GLU A 2 21.52 3.14 6.86
CA GLU A 2 22.69 2.94 5.97
C GLU A 2 22.32 2.20 4.67
N GLN A 3 21.17 1.53 4.61
CA GLN A 3 20.59 0.96 3.39
C GLN A 3 19.05 0.88 3.53
N SER A 4 18.31 1.10 2.45
CA SER A 4 16.85 0.88 2.40
C SER A 4 16.50 -0.21 1.40
N PHE A 5 15.33 -0.82 1.58
CA PHE A 5 14.88 -1.97 0.77
C PHE A 5 13.44 -1.81 0.28
N VAL A 6 13.05 -2.67 -0.66
CA VAL A 6 11.69 -2.75 -1.23
C VAL A 6 11.05 -4.07 -0.83
N HIS A 7 9.92 -4.00 -0.15
CA HIS A 7 9.14 -5.16 0.28
C HIS A 7 7.87 -5.28 -0.53
N VAL A 8 7.48 -6.50 -0.91
CA VAL A 8 6.21 -6.80 -1.57
C VAL A 8 5.44 -7.83 -0.76
N TYR A 9 4.25 -7.45 -0.30
CA TYR A 9 3.30 -8.33 0.37
C TYR A 9 2.13 -8.62 -0.59
N THR A 10 2.16 -9.79 -1.24
CA THR A 10 1.18 -10.19 -2.26
C THR A 10 0.46 -11.50 -1.89
N GLY A 11 -0.24 -12.11 -2.84
CA GLY A 11 -1.01 -13.34 -2.66
C GLY A 11 -2.48 -13.12 -2.29
N ASN A 12 -3.27 -14.17 -2.42
CA ASN A 12 -4.73 -14.13 -2.27
C ASN A 12 -5.23 -14.16 -0.82
N GLY A 13 -4.38 -14.56 0.13
CA GLY A 13 -4.71 -14.65 1.54
C GLY A 13 -4.85 -13.28 2.23
N LYS A 14 -5.60 -13.26 3.33
CA LYS A 14 -5.71 -12.12 4.24
C LYS A 14 -4.36 -11.89 4.93
N GLY A 15 -3.98 -10.61 5.08
CA GLY A 15 -2.87 -10.22 5.95
C GLY A 15 -1.99 -9.08 5.41
N LYS A 16 -2.06 -8.77 4.11
CA LYS A 16 -1.07 -7.91 3.41
C LYS A 16 -1.02 -6.51 4.01
N THR A 17 -2.15 -5.80 3.97
CA THR A 17 -2.31 -4.48 4.57
C THR A 17 -2.04 -4.50 6.07
N THR A 18 -2.53 -5.50 6.81
CA THR A 18 -2.31 -5.57 8.26
C THR A 18 -0.84 -5.79 8.63
N ALA A 19 -0.08 -6.55 7.83
CA ALA A 19 1.36 -6.70 8.01
C ALA A 19 2.10 -5.40 7.70
N ALA A 20 1.70 -4.68 6.65
CA ALA A 20 2.25 -3.36 6.34
C ALA A 20 1.96 -2.36 7.46
N LEU A 21 0.73 -2.28 7.97
CA LEU A 21 0.37 -1.45 9.12
C LEU A 21 1.16 -1.83 10.38
N GLY A 22 1.33 -3.13 10.66
CA GLY A 22 2.14 -3.60 11.78
C GLY A 22 3.61 -3.15 11.67
N LEU A 23 4.19 -3.19 10.47
CA LEU A 23 5.53 -2.66 10.20
C LEU A 23 5.57 -1.12 10.37
N SER A 24 4.56 -0.40 9.90
CA SER A 24 4.44 1.05 10.09
C SER A 24 4.44 1.42 11.57
N VAL A 25 3.67 0.71 12.40
CA VAL A 25 3.67 0.91 13.85
C VAL A 25 5.05 0.64 14.45
N ARG A 26 5.71 -0.46 14.06
CA ARG A 26 7.08 -0.77 14.53
C ARG A 26 8.07 0.34 14.18
N ALA A 27 8.04 0.83 12.94
CA ALA A 27 8.90 1.92 12.50
C ALA A 27 8.63 3.21 13.29
N ALA A 28 7.36 3.58 13.42
CA ALA A 28 6.94 4.78 14.13
C ALA A 28 7.34 4.78 15.62
N LEU A 29 7.15 3.66 16.31
CA LEU A 29 7.59 3.48 17.70
C LEU A 29 9.11 3.47 17.86
N SER A 30 9.85 3.29 16.76
CA SER A 30 11.31 3.42 16.71
C SER A 30 11.76 4.84 16.30
N GLY A 31 10.85 5.81 16.34
CA GLY A 31 11.12 7.22 16.02
C GLY A 31 11.17 7.54 14.52
N LYS A 32 10.74 6.62 13.65
CA LYS A 32 10.72 6.82 12.18
C LYS A 32 9.44 7.45 11.71
N LYS A 33 9.50 8.27 10.65
CA LYS A 33 8.31 8.84 10.01
C LYS A 33 7.80 7.92 8.90
N VAL A 34 6.50 7.68 8.89
CA VAL A 34 5.83 6.76 7.95
C VAL A 34 4.77 7.49 7.14
N PHE A 35 4.83 7.34 5.82
CA PHE A 35 3.77 7.72 4.92
C PHE A 35 3.05 6.46 4.41
N PHE A 36 1.74 6.39 4.57
CA PHE A 36 0.93 5.25 4.19
C PHE A 36 -0.11 5.67 3.14
N ALA A 37 0.20 5.40 1.88
CA ALA A 37 -0.71 5.65 0.77
C ALA A 37 -1.60 4.44 0.51
N GLN A 38 -2.92 4.63 0.58
CA GLN A 38 -3.91 3.61 0.26
C GLN A 38 -4.49 3.87 -1.14
N PHE A 39 -4.10 3.07 -2.12
CA PHE A 39 -4.72 3.10 -3.46
C PHE A 39 -6.07 2.39 -3.43
N ILE A 40 -6.97 2.72 -4.38
CA ILE A 40 -8.32 2.15 -4.57
C ILE A 40 -9.27 2.23 -3.36
N LYS A 41 -8.84 2.82 -2.26
CA LYS A 41 -9.59 3.00 -1.01
C LYS A 41 -9.94 4.47 -0.84
N GLY A 42 -11.22 4.75 -0.62
CA GLY A 42 -11.71 6.05 -0.14
C GLY A 42 -12.81 5.94 0.91
N MET A 43 -13.19 4.73 1.31
CA MET A 43 -14.17 4.48 2.38
C MET A 43 -13.53 4.62 3.77
N GLU A 44 -14.36 4.73 4.82
CA GLU A 44 -13.87 4.72 6.20
C GLU A 44 -13.31 3.33 6.55
N TYR A 45 -12.04 3.30 6.97
CA TYR A 45 -11.38 2.14 7.58
C TYR A 45 -10.84 2.51 8.96
N SER A 46 -10.81 1.54 9.87
CA SER A 46 -10.40 1.80 11.26
C SER A 46 -8.95 2.25 11.38
N GLU A 47 -8.04 1.79 10.50
CA GLU A 47 -6.64 2.18 10.53
C GLU A 47 -6.40 3.67 10.28
N LEU A 48 -7.34 4.40 9.65
CA LEU A 48 -7.20 5.83 9.36
C LEU A 48 -7.02 6.66 10.64
N LYS A 49 -7.53 6.16 11.76
CA LYS A 49 -7.43 6.81 13.09
C LYS A 49 -6.05 6.68 13.71
N VAL A 50 -5.12 5.91 13.11
CA VAL A 50 -3.80 5.67 13.71
C VAL A 50 -3.01 6.96 13.95
N SER A 51 -3.16 7.97 13.08
CA SER A 51 -2.49 9.27 13.20
C SER A 51 -2.95 10.10 14.41
N GLU A 52 -4.12 9.77 14.97
CA GLU A 52 -4.60 10.35 16.23
C GLU A 52 -3.72 9.89 17.41
N PHE A 53 -3.24 8.63 17.36
CA PHE A 53 -2.50 7.97 18.44
C PHE A 53 -0.98 7.93 18.21
N ILE A 54 -0.54 7.83 16.95
CA ILE A 54 0.86 7.71 16.56
C ILE A 54 1.16 8.81 15.53
N LYS A 55 1.65 9.96 16.02
CA LYS A 55 1.88 11.17 15.20
C LYS A 55 2.92 11.01 14.09
N ASN A 56 3.75 9.98 14.17
CA ASN A 56 4.74 9.66 13.16
C ASN A 56 4.18 8.86 11.98
N ILE A 57 2.88 8.53 11.97
CA ILE A 57 2.21 7.84 10.86
C ILE A 57 1.21 8.79 10.23
N GLU A 58 1.42 9.09 8.95
CA GLU A 58 0.44 9.76 8.09
C GLU A 58 -0.19 8.72 7.17
N ILE A 59 -1.52 8.71 7.07
CA ILE A 59 -2.26 7.87 6.12
C ILE A 59 -3.03 8.77 5.16
N GLN A 60 -2.91 8.51 3.86
CA GLN A 60 -3.71 9.17 2.82
C GLN A 60 -4.39 8.14 1.92
N GLN A 61 -5.60 8.45 1.50
CA GLN A 61 -6.43 7.60 0.64
C GLN A 61 -6.55 8.18 -0.76
N PHE A 62 -6.39 7.31 -1.76
CA PHE A 62 -6.37 7.61 -3.18
C PHE A 62 -7.30 6.65 -3.94
N GLY A 63 -8.58 6.74 -3.62
CA GLY A 63 -9.64 5.97 -4.24
C GLY A 63 -10.99 6.59 -3.94
N ARG A 64 -12.04 5.98 -4.48
CA ARG A 64 -13.42 6.43 -4.30
C ARG A 64 -14.04 5.81 -3.05
N GLU A 65 -15.16 6.34 -2.60
CA GLU A 65 -15.98 5.78 -1.51
C GLU A 65 -16.76 4.52 -1.96
N CYS A 66 -16.21 3.75 -2.89
CA CYS A 66 -16.79 2.53 -3.40
C CYS A 66 -15.71 1.57 -3.93
N PHE A 67 -16.03 0.29 -3.99
CA PHE A 67 -15.20 -0.67 -4.70
C PHE A 67 -15.31 -0.48 -6.22
N ILE A 68 -14.23 -0.80 -6.94
CA ILE A 68 -14.26 -0.90 -8.40
C ILE A 68 -15.00 -2.18 -8.77
N TYR A 69 -16.24 -2.03 -9.25
CA TYR A 69 -17.03 -3.15 -9.77
C TYR A 69 -16.88 -3.24 -11.30
N LYS A 70 -16.43 -4.39 -11.80
CA LYS A 70 -16.18 -4.67 -13.23
C LYS A 70 -15.03 -3.87 -13.84
N LYS A 71 -15.30 -2.66 -14.34
CA LYS A 71 -14.33 -1.83 -15.07
C LYS A 71 -14.10 -0.53 -14.30
N PRO A 72 -12.85 -0.07 -14.20
CA PRO A 72 -12.55 1.22 -13.59
C PRO A 72 -13.14 2.37 -14.40
N THR A 73 -13.52 3.43 -13.72
CA THR A 73 -13.99 4.68 -14.31
C THR A 73 -12.84 5.68 -14.48
N GLU A 74 -13.10 6.80 -15.15
CA GLU A 74 -12.13 7.91 -15.22
C GLU A 74 -11.79 8.47 -13.83
N GLU A 75 -12.76 8.53 -12.91
CA GLU A 75 -12.54 8.94 -11.52
C GLU A 75 -11.57 7.99 -10.78
N ASP A 76 -11.64 6.67 -11.05
CA ASP A 76 -10.69 5.71 -10.47
C ASP A 76 -9.26 5.96 -10.98
N ILE A 77 -9.12 6.26 -12.27
CA ILE A 77 -7.84 6.57 -12.91
C ILE A 77 -7.29 7.88 -12.35
N GLU A 78 -8.11 8.93 -12.24
CA GLU A 78 -7.70 10.23 -11.72
C GLU A 78 -7.27 10.13 -10.25
N ALA A 79 -8.03 9.45 -9.41
CA ALA A 79 -7.69 9.24 -8.00
C ALA A 79 -6.36 8.49 -7.85
N ALA A 80 -6.15 7.43 -8.63
CA ALA A 80 -4.91 6.66 -8.60
C ALA A 80 -3.70 7.48 -9.10
N ASN A 81 -3.86 8.27 -10.17
CA ASN A 81 -2.80 9.15 -10.67
C ASN A 81 -2.45 10.26 -9.67
N LYS A 82 -3.44 10.87 -9.02
CA LYS A 82 -3.22 11.82 -7.93
C LYS A 82 -2.44 11.19 -6.78
N GLY A 83 -2.77 9.96 -6.40
CA GLY A 83 -2.01 9.21 -5.41
C GLY A 83 -0.56 9.00 -5.82
N MET A 84 -0.34 8.62 -7.09
CA MET A 84 1.00 8.46 -7.63
C MET A 84 1.79 9.78 -7.64
N ASP A 85 1.18 10.90 -8.01
CA ASP A 85 1.80 12.23 -7.98
C ASP A 85 2.29 12.61 -6.57
N VAL A 86 1.49 12.29 -5.54
CA VAL A 86 1.87 12.51 -4.13
C VAL A 86 3.00 11.58 -3.73
N CYS A 87 2.87 10.29 -4.04
CA CYS A 87 3.89 9.29 -3.69
C CYS A 87 5.24 9.58 -4.34
N GLU A 88 5.29 10.04 -5.59
CA GLU A 88 6.53 10.42 -6.28
C GLU A 88 7.25 11.59 -5.57
N LYS A 89 6.49 12.56 -5.05
CA LYS A 89 7.07 13.67 -4.27
C LYS A 89 7.61 13.16 -2.93
N VAL A 90 6.85 12.32 -2.25
CA VAL A 90 7.24 11.71 -0.98
C VAL A 90 8.50 10.85 -1.14
N LEU A 91 8.56 10.01 -2.17
CA LEU A 91 9.68 9.11 -2.47
C LEU A 91 10.96 9.85 -2.87
N LYS A 92 10.86 11.11 -3.34
CA LYS A 92 12.02 11.98 -3.63
C LYS A 92 12.37 12.92 -2.48
N GLY A 93 11.53 12.96 -1.45
CA GLY A 93 11.75 13.78 -0.27
C GLY A 93 12.72 13.14 0.72
N PHE A 94 12.83 13.78 1.88
CA PHE A 94 13.60 13.30 3.03
C PHE A 94 12.78 13.33 4.33
N GLU A 95 11.47 13.56 4.22
CA GLU A 95 10.59 13.69 5.38
C GLU A 95 10.23 12.33 5.99
N TYR A 96 10.14 11.29 5.17
CA TYR A 96 9.70 9.97 5.60
C TYR A 96 10.85 8.98 5.51
N ASP A 97 10.85 8.02 6.43
CA ASP A 97 11.79 6.90 6.45
C ASP A 97 11.18 5.65 5.81
N LEU A 98 9.86 5.48 5.91
CA LEU A 98 9.11 4.33 5.39
C LEU A 98 7.90 4.82 4.59
N VAL A 99 7.74 4.32 3.37
CA VAL A 99 6.60 4.61 2.49
C VAL A 99 5.87 3.31 2.17
N VAL A 100 4.60 3.22 2.56
CA VAL A 100 3.72 2.12 2.20
C VAL A 100 2.82 2.52 1.03
N LEU A 101 2.83 1.70 -0.02
CA LEU A 101 1.98 1.81 -1.21
C LEU A 101 0.96 0.66 -1.16
N ASP A 102 -0.05 0.82 -0.32
CA ASP A 102 -1.06 -0.19 -0.04
C ASP A 102 -2.05 -0.33 -1.20
N GLU A 103 -2.34 -1.58 -1.59
CA GLU A 103 -3.16 -1.97 -2.74
C GLU A 103 -2.70 -1.44 -4.11
N LEU A 104 -1.44 -0.98 -4.22
CA LEU A 104 -0.86 -0.53 -5.47
C LEU A 104 -0.84 -1.62 -6.55
N ASN A 105 -0.59 -2.88 -6.17
CA ASN A 105 -0.63 -4.00 -7.12
C ASN A 105 -2.03 -4.15 -7.76
N ILE A 106 -3.10 -3.89 -7.00
CA ILE A 106 -4.46 -3.91 -7.53
C ILE A 106 -4.70 -2.73 -8.47
N ALA A 107 -4.20 -1.53 -8.14
CA ALA A 107 -4.27 -0.38 -9.03
C ALA A 107 -3.56 -0.64 -10.37
N LEU A 108 -2.41 -1.34 -10.34
CA LEU A 108 -1.68 -1.77 -11.53
C LEU A 108 -2.44 -2.84 -12.32
N TYR A 109 -3.04 -3.81 -11.63
CA TYR A 109 -3.88 -4.85 -12.25
C TYR A 109 -5.06 -4.24 -13.03
N TYR A 110 -5.71 -3.22 -12.47
CA TYR A 110 -6.77 -2.46 -13.15
C TYR A 110 -6.25 -1.44 -14.18
N LYS A 111 -4.93 -1.34 -14.37
CA LYS A 111 -4.26 -0.41 -15.30
C LYS A 111 -4.59 1.07 -15.02
N LEU A 112 -4.78 1.42 -13.75
CA LEU A 112 -5.06 2.81 -13.34
C LEU A 112 -3.83 3.71 -13.47
N ILE A 113 -2.64 3.12 -13.31
CA ILE A 113 -1.35 3.80 -13.36
C ILE A 113 -0.43 3.00 -14.29
N PRO A 114 0.38 3.65 -15.14
CA PRO A 114 1.39 2.95 -15.94
C PRO A 114 2.42 2.24 -15.06
N LEU A 115 2.70 0.96 -15.32
CA LEU A 115 3.68 0.18 -14.56
C LEU A 115 5.08 0.79 -14.58
N SER A 116 5.52 1.27 -15.75
CA SER A 116 6.82 1.92 -15.92
C SER A 116 6.99 3.16 -15.03
N ARG A 117 5.90 3.89 -14.78
CA ARG A 117 5.89 5.06 -13.88
C ARG A 117 6.17 4.63 -12.45
N VAL A 118 5.51 3.56 -11.98
CA VAL A 118 5.69 3.01 -10.64
C VAL A 118 7.10 2.48 -10.44
N VAL A 119 7.59 1.63 -11.36
CA VAL A 119 8.94 1.06 -11.29
C VAL A 119 9.96 2.17 -11.19
N LYS A 120 9.88 3.18 -12.08
CA LYS A 120 10.78 4.33 -12.07
C LYS A 120 10.75 5.08 -10.73
N ALA A 121 9.57 5.36 -10.19
CA ALA A 121 9.43 6.07 -8.92
C ALA A 121 10.08 5.31 -7.74
N ILE A 122 9.98 3.98 -7.72
CA ILE A 122 10.56 3.13 -6.67
C ILE A 122 12.08 3.03 -6.84
N THR A 123 12.57 2.86 -8.07
CA THR A 123 14.02 2.69 -8.32
C THR A 123 14.80 3.99 -8.19
N GLU A 124 14.18 5.14 -8.50
CA GLU A 124 14.80 6.47 -8.40
C GLU A 124 14.50 7.18 -7.07
N ARG A 125 13.89 6.49 -6.10
CA ARG A 125 13.58 7.06 -4.79
C ARG A 125 14.84 7.49 -4.03
N THR A 126 14.66 8.35 -3.04
CA THR A 126 15.69 8.68 -2.06
C THR A 126 16.23 7.40 -1.41
N PRO A 127 17.55 7.11 -1.46
CA PRO A 127 18.12 5.83 -1.02
C PRO A 127 17.90 5.47 0.45
N SER A 128 17.51 6.43 1.29
CA SER A 128 17.20 6.20 2.71
C SER A 128 15.75 5.81 2.98
N ILE A 129 14.87 5.80 1.98
CA ILE A 129 13.44 5.49 2.13
C ILE A 129 13.19 4.01 1.90
N GLU A 130 12.70 3.31 2.93
CA GLU A 130 12.21 1.95 2.81
C GLU A 130 10.79 1.94 2.19
N VAL A 131 10.50 0.97 1.32
CA VAL A 131 9.23 0.92 0.59
C VAL A 131 8.53 -0.42 0.82
N VAL A 132 7.23 -0.37 1.07
CA VAL A 132 6.37 -1.57 1.16
C VAL A 132 5.25 -1.45 0.14
N ILE A 133 5.07 -2.46 -0.70
CA ILE A 133 4.02 -2.53 -1.71
C ILE A 133 3.09 -3.68 -1.35
N THR A 134 1.78 -3.43 -1.37
CA THR A 134 0.79 -4.46 -1.08
C THR A 134 -0.20 -4.66 -2.22
N GLY A 135 -0.92 -5.77 -2.14
CA GLY A 135 -2.04 -6.09 -3.01
C GLY A 135 -1.82 -7.41 -3.76
N ARG A 136 -2.92 -7.99 -4.24
CA ARG A 136 -2.87 -9.22 -5.06
C ARG A 136 -2.27 -8.90 -6.43
N TYR A 137 -1.83 -9.95 -7.13
CA TYR A 137 -1.41 -9.85 -8.54
C TYR A 137 -0.24 -8.88 -8.75
N ALA A 138 0.78 -8.94 -7.87
CA ALA A 138 2.01 -8.18 -8.07
C ALA A 138 2.58 -8.45 -9.47
N PRO A 139 2.82 -7.43 -10.30
CA PRO A 139 3.49 -7.58 -11.58
C PRO A 139 4.90 -8.16 -11.40
N GLU A 140 5.39 -8.90 -12.40
CA GLU A 140 6.72 -9.51 -12.36
C GLU A 140 7.81 -8.45 -12.19
N GLU A 141 7.68 -7.32 -12.87
CA GLU A 141 8.60 -6.20 -12.77
C GLU A 141 8.64 -5.56 -11.36
N ILE A 142 7.56 -5.66 -10.58
CA ILE A 142 7.54 -5.23 -9.18
C ILE A 142 8.23 -6.25 -8.28
N ILE A 143 8.08 -7.54 -8.59
CA ILE A 143 8.77 -8.64 -7.89
C ILE A 143 10.28 -8.55 -8.14
N GLU A 144 10.70 -8.29 -9.37
CA GLU A 144 12.11 -8.21 -9.77
C GLU A 144 12.88 -7.09 -9.06
N ILE A 145 12.25 -5.92 -8.84
CA ILE A 145 12.89 -4.80 -8.13
C ILE A 145 12.77 -4.90 -6.60
N ALA A 146 12.09 -5.93 -6.08
CA ALA A 146 11.89 -6.10 -4.65
C ALA A 146 13.03 -6.90 -4.01
N ASP A 147 13.47 -6.45 -2.84
CA ASP A 147 14.47 -7.15 -2.03
C ASP A 147 13.83 -8.23 -1.15
N LEU A 148 12.55 -8.07 -0.82
CA LEU A 148 11.77 -9.03 -0.05
C LEU A 148 10.40 -9.21 -0.68
N VAL A 149 10.01 -10.46 -0.95
CA VAL A 149 8.67 -10.80 -1.42
C VAL A 149 8.06 -11.85 -0.51
N THR A 150 6.87 -11.56 0.02
CA THR A 150 6.06 -12.51 0.80
C THR A 150 4.73 -12.75 0.10
N GLU A 151 4.45 -14.01 -0.24
CA GLU A 151 3.16 -14.44 -0.73
C GLU A 151 2.28 -14.91 0.43
N MET A 152 1.20 -14.18 0.71
CA MET A 152 0.16 -14.62 1.62
C MET A 152 -0.78 -15.57 0.89
N LYS A 153 -0.54 -16.87 1.04
CA LYS A 153 -1.39 -17.91 0.47
C LYS A 153 -2.64 -18.13 1.32
N GLU A 154 -3.81 -18.16 0.69
CA GLU A 154 -5.04 -18.52 1.37
C GLU A 154 -5.09 -20.03 1.61
N ILE A 155 -4.77 -20.47 2.84
CA ILE A 155 -4.92 -21.87 3.24
C ILE A 155 -6.37 -22.17 3.66
N LYS A 156 -6.99 -21.22 4.39
CA LYS A 156 -8.40 -21.26 4.80
C LYS A 156 -8.86 -19.84 5.10
N HIS A 157 -10.11 -19.54 4.77
CA HIS A 157 -10.74 -18.26 5.09
C HIS A 157 -12.19 -18.47 5.54
N TYR A 158 -12.61 -17.84 6.64
CA TYR A 158 -13.98 -17.99 7.18
C TYR A 158 -15.06 -17.36 6.29
N TYR A 159 -14.68 -16.46 5.37
CA TYR A 159 -15.57 -15.98 4.32
C TYR A 159 -16.15 -17.13 3.48
N ASN A 160 -15.36 -18.17 3.21
CA ASN A 160 -15.80 -19.35 2.45
C ASN A 160 -16.83 -20.20 3.23
N GLN A 161 -17.07 -19.86 4.51
CA GLN A 161 -18.10 -20.45 5.37
C GLN A 161 -19.29 -19.48 5.60
N GLY A 162 -19.36 -18.38 4.83
CA GLY A 162 -20.44 -17.40 4.90
C GLY A 162 -20.23 -16.26 5.91
N VAL A 163 -19.10 -16.24 6.63
CA VAL A 163 -18.81 -15.16 7.59
C VAL A 163 -18.52 -13.86 6.83
N GLN A 164 -19.34 -12.83 7.09
CA GLN A 164 -19.21 -11.51 6.50
C GLN A 164 -18.09 -10.68 7.16
N ALA A 165 -17.74 -9.55 6.55
CA ALA A 165 -16.75 -8.62 7.09
C ALA A 165 -17.18 -8.04 8.44
N ARG A 166 -16.23 -7.92 9.36
CA ARG A 166 -16.45 -7.46 10.75
C ARG A 166 -15.53 -6.29 11.08
N LYS A 167 -16.09 -5.31 11.78
CA LYS A 167 -15.36 -4.16 12.31
C LYS A 167 -14.25 -4.61 13.26
N GLY A 168 -13.06 -4.04 13.10
CA GLY A 168 -11.86 -4.36 13.87
C GLY A 168 -11.11 -5.61 13.37
N ILE A 169 -11.63 -6.32 12.37
CA ILE A 169 -10.99 -7.52 11.80
C ILE A 169 -10.75 -7.41 10.30
N GLU A 170 -11.76 -6.97 9.54
CA GLU A 170 -11.69 -6.74 8.09
C GLU A 170 -11.57 -5.24 7.73
N PHE A 171 -12.19 -4.37 8.53
CA PHE A 171 -12.22 -2.91 8.35
C PHE A 171 -12.35 -2.17 9.69
#